data_AF-A0A7C4N7E1-F1
#
_entry.id   AF-A0A7C4N7E1-F1
#
_cell.length_a   1.000
_cell.length_b   1.000
_cell.length_c   1.000
_cell.angle_alpha   90.00
_cell.angle_beta   90.00
_cell.angle_gamma   90.00
#
_symmetry.space_group_name_H-M   'P 1'
#
loop_
_entity.id
_entity.type
_entity.pdbx_description
1 polymer ?
#
loop_
_entity_poly.entity_id
_entity_poly.type
_entity_poly.pdbx_seq_one_letter_code
_entity_poly.pdbx_strand_id
1 'polypeptide(L)'
;MPVPLEVEVSDGDLERAFKNLKKRMAFEGIFKELKRRRYYEKPSEEKKRKKEEAERRRMKKIRRFETQSKQRRFVAKPSGRGGAPHED
;
A
#
# COMPACT_ATOMS: atom_id res chain seq x y z
N MET A 1 -17.50 -12.94 13.79
CA MET A 1 -17.77 -13.08 12.34
C MET A 1 -17.10 -11.90 11.65
N PRO A 2 -16.25 -12.09 10.62
CA PRO A 2 -15.77 -10.96 9.83
C PRO A 2 -16.96 -10.23 9.19
N VAL A 3 -16.90 -8.90 9.12
CA VAL A 3 -17.95 -8.12 8.45
C VAL A 3 -17.95 -8.44 6.95
N PRO A 4 -19.13 -8.60 6.32
CA PRO A 4 -19.20 -8.82 4.88
C PRO A 4 -18.67 -7.60 4.13
N LEU A 5 -17.97 -7.84 3.02
CA LEU A 5 -17.46 -6.78 2.16
C LEU A 5 -18.57 -6.32 1.21
N GLU A 6 -18.98 -5.06 1.34
CA GLU A 6 -20.07 -4.47 0.57
C GLU A 6 -19.55 -3.42 -0.42
N VAL A 7 -20.25 -3.28 -1.55
CA VAL A 7 -19.98 -2.26 -2.57
C VAL A 7 -21.31 -1.73 -3.08
N GLU A 8 -21.47 -0.41 -3.01
CA GLU A 8 -22.63 0.28 -3.58
C GLU A 8 -22.51 0.38 -5.10
N VAL A 9 -23.65 0.24 -5.77
CA VAL A 9 -23.77 0.42 -7.22
C VAL A 9 -24.40 1.78 -7.48
N SER A 10 -23.61 2.71 -8.01
CA SER A 10 -24.12 4.02 -8.45
C SER A 10 -24.46 3.95 -9.95
N ASP A 11 -25.54 4.62 -10.33
CA ASP A 11 -25.92 4.86 -11.73
C ASP A 11 -26.17 3.59 -12.58
N GLY A 12 -26.44 2.44 -11.93
CA GLY A 12 -26.67 1.16 -12.60
C GLY A 12 -25.41 0.51 -13.21
N ASP A 13 -24.21 1.08 -12.99
CA ASP A 13 -22.96 0.53 -13.53
C ASP A 13 -22.43 -0.65 -12.69
N LEU A 14 -22.99 -1.82 -12.99
CA LEU A 14 -22.61 -3.10 -12.39
C LEU A 14 -21.15 -3.48 -12.67
N GLU A 15 -20.61 -3.16 -13.83
CA GLU A 15 -19.24 -3.56 -14.19
C GLU A 15 -18.22 -2.82 -13.34
N ARG A 16 -18.45 -1.53 -13.11
CA ARG A 16 -17.63 -0.72 -12.22
C ARG A 16 -17.74 -1.16 -10.76
N ALA A 17 -18.95 -1.48 -10.29
CA ALA A 17 -19.13 -2.04 -8.95
C ALA A 17 -18.37 -3.36 -8.77
N PHE A 18 -18.42 -4.26 -9.76
CA PHE A 18 -17.69 -5.53 -9.70
C PHE A 18 -16.17 -5.34 -9.72
N LYS A 19 -15.67 -4.40 -10.51
CA LYS A 19 -14.25 -4.02 -10.52
C LYS A 19 -13.82 -3.45 -9.16
N ASN A 20 -14.65 -2.60 -8.55
CA ASN A 20 -14.38 -2.04 -7.23
C ASN A 20 -14.38 -3.11 -6.14
N LEU A 21 -15.33 -4.04 -6.17
CA LEU A 21 -15.38 -5.18 -5.24
C LEU A 21 -14.10 -6.01 -5.33
N LYS A 22 -13.69 -6.41 -6.54
CA LYS A 22 -12.44 -7.15 -6.76
C LYS A 22 -11.22 -6.39 -6.21
N LYS A 23 -11.16 -5.07 -6.42
CA LYS A 23 -10.07 -4.23 -5.88
C LYS A 23 -10.08 -4.20 -4.35
N ARG A 24 -11.24 -4.02 -3.71
CA ARG A 24 -11.37 -4.04 -2.25
C ARG A 24 -10.97 -5.41 -1.66
N MET A 25 -11.45 -6.50 -2.26
CA MET A 25 -11.05 -7.87 -1.86
C MET A 25 -9.54 -8.12 -2.00
N ALA A 26 -8.92 -7.59 -3.05
CA ALA A 26 -7.48 -7.67 -3.23
C ALA A 26 -6.71 -6.83 -2.21
N PHE A 27 -7.23 -5.65 -1.84
CA PHE A 27 -6.64 -4.77 -0.84
C PHE A 27 -6.68 -5.38 0.56
N GLU A 28 -7.82 -5.95 0.95
CA GLU A 28 -7.96 -6.69 2.22
C GLU A 28 -7.19 -8.01 2.22
N GLY A 29 -6.76 -8.48 1.05
CA GLY A 29 -5.96 -9.69 0.91
C GLY A 29 -6.78 -10.99 0.96
N ILE A 30 -8.09 -10.91 0.81
CA ILE A 30 -9.03 -12.04 0.87
C ILE A 30 -8.59 -13.13 -0.12
N PHE A 31 -8.27 -12.79 -1.37
CA PHE A 31 -7.83 -13.78 -2.36
C PHE A 31 -6.53 -14.49 -1.98
N LYS A 32 -5.59 -13.75 -1.35
CA LYS A 32 -4.33 -14.30 -0.89
C LYS A 32 -4.57 -15.26 0.28
N GLU A 33 -5.48 -14.90 1.18
CA GLU A 33 -5.87 -15.74 2.30
C GLU A 33 -6.63 -17.01 1.86
N LEU A 34 -7.56 -16.89 0.92
CA LEU A 34 -8.28 -18.04 0.35
C LEU A 34 -7.30 -19.03 -0.29
N LYS A 35 -6.33 -18.55 -1.08
CA LYS A 35 -5.31 -19.42 -1.68
C LYS A 35 -4.44 -20.11 -0.62
N ARG A 36 -4.12 -19.40 0.45
CA ARG A 36 -3.32 -19.90 1.58
C ARG A 36 -4.05 -20.98 2.38
N ARG A 37 -5.35 -20.79 2.63
CA ARG A 37 -6.18 -21.70 3.43
C ARG A 37 -6.69 -22.92 2.64
N ARG A 38 -6.41 -23.02 1.33
CA ARG A 38 -6.88 -24.12 0.48
C ARG A 38 -6.35 -25.49 0.90
N TYR A 39 -5.16 -25.53 1.50
CA TYR A 39 -4.51 -26.75 1.97
C TYR A 39 -3.91 -26.52 3.36
N TYR A 40 -3.70 -27.60 4.11
CA TYR A 40 -2.96 -27.54 5.36
C TYR A 40 -1.51 -27.13 5.10
N GLU A 41 -1.03 -26.14 5.84
CA GLU A 41 0.36 -25.68 5.83
C GLU A 41 1.01 -26.08 7.15
N LYS A 42 2.18 -26.70 7.09
CA LYS A 42 2.86 -27.14 8.31
C LYS A 42 3.26 -25.89 9.13
N PRO A 43 3.17 -25.92 10.48
CA PRO A 43 3.49 -24.76 11.31
C PRO A 43 4.91 -24.19 11.10
N SER A 44 5.88 -25.04 10.73
CA SER A 44 7.23 -24.60 10.37
C SER A 44 7.26 -23.76 9.09
N GLU A 45 6.47 -24.12 8.10
CA GLU A 45 6.37 -23.42 6.81
C GLU A 45 5.61 -22.11 6.97
N GLU A 46 4.56 -22.10 7.77
CA GLU A 46 3.83 -20.87 8.11
C GLU A 46 4.76 -19.85 8.82
N LYS A 47 5.57 -20.30 9.78
CA LYS A 47 6.57 -19.44 10.46
C LYS A 47 7.58 -18.86 9.47
N LYS A 48 8.14 -19.70 8.58
CA LYS A 48 9.10 -19.27 7.56
C LYS A 48 8.49 -18.21 6.63
N ARG A 49 7.30 -18.47 6.09
CA ARG A 49 6.59 -17.51 5.23
C ARG A 49 6.28 -16.21 5.94
N LYS A 50 5.83 -16.25 7.20
CA LYS A 50 5.52 -15.03 7.97
C LYS A 50 6.76 -14.14 8.12
N LYS A 51 7.93 -14.73 8.35
CA LYS A 51 9.21 -14.01 8.41
C LYS A 51 9.56 -13.38 7.05
N GLU A 52 9.51 -14.16 5.97
CA GLU A 52 9.80 -13.68 4.61
C GLU A 52 8.82 -12.56 4.17
N GLU A 53 7.53 -12.68 4.51
CA GLU A 53 6.55 -11.64 4.19
C GLU A 53 6.78 -10.36 4.99
N ALA A 54 7.19 -10.46 6.26
CA ALA A 54 7.54 -9.30 7.07
C ALA A 54 8.77 -8.58 6.50
N GLU A 55 9.81 -9.33 6.12
CA GLU A 55 11.00 -8.77 5.48
C GLU A 55 10.66 -8.10 4.14
N ARG A 56 9.86 -8.76 3.29
CA ARG A 56 9.40 -8.19 2.02
C ARG A 56 8.60 -6.90 2.23
N ARG A 57 7.69 -6.86 3.23
CA ARG A 57 6.93 -5.66 3.59
C ARG A 57 7.85 -4.54 4.07
N ARG A 58 8.86 -4.86 4.90
CA ARG A 58 9.86 -3.89 5.39
C ARG A 58 10.66 -3.29 4.24
N MET A 59 11.17 -4.12 3.33
CA MET A 59 11.92 -3.66 2.15
C MET A 59 11.07 -2.78 1.24
N LYS A 60 9.80 -3.14 1.03
CA LYS A 60 8.86 -2.32 0.25
C LYS A 60 8.59 -0.96 0.89
N LYS A 61 8.52 -0.89 2.23
CA LYS A 61 8.33 0.38 2.97
C LYS A 61 9.55 1.29 2.82
N ILE A 62 10.76 0.74 2.95
CA ILE A 62 12.02 1.48 2.77
C ILE A 62 12.10 2.09 1.36
N ARG A 63 11.88 1.27 0.31
CA ARG A 63 11.90 1.74 -1.08
C ARG A 63 10.90 2.86 -1.34
N ARG A 64 9.67 2.77 -0.80
CA ARG A 64 8.66 3.83 -0.92
C ARG A 64 9.10 5.13 -0.25
N PHE A 65 9.73 5.04 0.92
CA PHE A 65 10.25 6.20 1.64
C PHE A 65 11.42 6.86 0.89
N GLU A 66 12.30 6.07 0.29
CA GLU A 66 13.39 6.57 -0.56
C GLU A 66 12.88 7.29 -1.80
N THR A 67 11.91 6.71 -2.51
CA THR A 67 11.30 7.37 -3.68
C THR A 67 10.60 8.67 -3.28
N GLN A 68 9.85 8.67 -2.18
CA GLN A 68 9.14 9.85 -1.69
C GLN A 68 10.11 10.94 -1.21
N SER A 69 11.19 10.58 -0.52
CA SER A 69 12.20 11.53 -0.04
C SER A 69 13.04 12.13 -1.17
N LYS A 70 13.30 11.38 -2.25
CA LYS A 70 13.92 11.91 -3.49
C LYS A 70 12.98 12.89 -4.20
N GLN A 71 11.69 12.58 -4.27
CA GLN A 71 10.68 13.45 -4.89
C GLN A 71 10.46 14.75 -4.10
N ARG A 72 10.44 14.69 -2.75
CA ARG A 72 10.40 15.89 -1.89
C ARG A 72 11.64 16.77 -2.02
N ARG A 73 12.83 16.17 -2.16
CA ARG A 73 14.08 16.91 -2.40
C ARG A 73 14.11 17.64 -3.75
N PHE A 74 13.39 17.14 -4.75
CA PHE A 74 13.28 17.80 -6.06
C PHE A 74 12.27 18.96 -6.10
N VAL A 75 11.23 18.91 -5.27
CA VAL A 75 10.16 19.94 -5.22
C VAL A 75 10.51 21.09 -4.25
N ALA A 76 11.30 20.83 -3.21
CA ALA A 76 11.76 21.86 -2.27
C ALA A 76 13.05 22.55 -2.81
N LYS A 77 12.91 23.41 -3.81
CA LYS A 77 13.90 24.46 -4.12
C LYS A 77 13.41 25.74 -3.43
N PRO A 78 14.13 26.33 -2.46
CA PRO A 78 13.75 27.63 -1.92
C PRO A 78 14.00 28.67 -3.01
N SER A 79 12.94 29.12 -3.68
CA SER A 79 12.97 30.31 -4.53
C SER A 79 12.78 31.53 -3.63
N GLY A 80 13.88 32.22 -3.29
CA GLY A 80 13.85 33.49 -2.57
C GLY A 80 15.18 34.24 -2.67
N ARG A 81 15.24 35.21 -3.59
CA ARG A 81 16.23 36.31 -3.62
C ARG A 81 15.80 37.40 -2.62
N GLY A 82 16.78 38.08 -2.02
CA GLY A 82 16.66 39.41 -1.38
C GLY A 82 16.80 39.37 0.14
N GLY A 83 17.71 40.09 0.80
CA GLY A 83 18.68 41.11 0.39
C GLY A 83 19.74 41.26 1.49
N ALA A 84 20.92 41.79 1.13
CA ALA A 84 22.01 42.07 2.05
C ALA A 84 21.70 43.34 2.87
N PRO A 85 21.89 43.35 4.21
CA PRO A 85 21.95 44.60 4.94
C PRO A 85 23.34 45.21 4.77
N HIS A 86 23.38 46.44 4.26
CA HIS A 86 24.50 47.35 4.39
C HIS A 86 24.32 48.05 5.74
N GLU A 87 25.24 47.87 6.67
CA GLU A 87 25.33 48.65 7.92
C GLU A 87 26.74 49.27 7.99
N ASP A 88 26.76 50.51 8.50
CA ASP A 88 27.75 51.58 8.32
C ASP A 88 29.19 51.33 8.79
#